data_AF-A0AAV0MYE6-F1
#
_entry.id   AF-A0AAV0MYE6-F1
#
_cell.length_a   1.000
_cell.length_b   1.000
_cell.length_c   1.000
_cell.angle_alpha   90.00
_cell.angle_beta   90.00
_cell.angle_gamma   90.00
#
_symmetry.space_group_name_H-M   'P 1'
#
loop_
_entity.id
_entity.type
_entity.pdbx_description
1 polymer ?
#
loop_
_entity_poly.entity_id
_entity_poly.type
_entity_poly.pdbx_seq_one_letter_code
_entity_poly.pdbx_strand_id
1 'polypeptide(L)' 'MLSCAGADRLQTGMRGAFGKPQGVCARVAIGQVLLSVRCKDNNSQHAQEALRRAKFKFPGRQKIIISRKW' A
#
# COMPACT_ATOMS: atom_id res chain seq x y z
N MET A 1 16.22 12.72 11.95
CA MET A 1 17.69 12.79 11.93
C MET A 1 18.08 14.02 11.13
N LEU A 2 19.01 14.83 11.61
CA LEU A 2 19.47 16.02 10.89
C LEU A 2 20.38 15.59 9.74
N SER A 3 20.15 16.16 8.56
CA SER A 3 20.93 15.86 7.35
C SER A 3 22.06 16.88 7.09
N CYS A 4 22.39 17.74 8.06
CA CYS A 4 23.39 18.80 7.91
C CYS A 4 24.78 18.41 8.45
N ALA A 5 25.82 19.13 8.01
CA ALA A 5 27.17 18.99 8.55
C ALA A 5 27.18 19.38 10.05
N GLY A 6 27.84 18.56 10.87
CA GLY A 6 27.87 18.77 12.33
C GLY A 6 26.60 18.31 13.07
N ALA A 7 25.75 17.49 12.45
CA ALA A 7 24.54 16.94 13.08
C ALA A 7 24.81 16.15 14.38
N ASP A 8 26.00 15.58 14.53
CA ASP A 8 26.49 14.89 15.73
C ASP A 8 26.54 15.81 16.96
N ARG A 9 26.78 17.11 16.76
CA ARG A 9 26.80 18.10 17.85
C ARG A 9 25.41 18.48 18.35
N LEU A 10 24.38 18.27 17.53
CA LEU A 10 23.01 18.71 17.78
C LEU A 10 22.05 17.56 18.05
N GLN A 11 22.32 16.38 17.50
CA GLN A 11 21.47 15.20 17.63
C GLN A 11 22.12 14.18 18.57
N THR A 12 21.35 13.69 19.53
CA THR A 12 21.79 12.68 20.51
C THR A 12 21.75 11.24 19.97
N GLY A 13 21.88 11.05 18.66
CA GLY A 13 21.77 9.74 18.01
C GLY A 13 20.42 9.06 18.26
N MET A 14 20.46 7.90 18.93
CA MET A 14 19.30 7.03 19.21
C MET A 14 18.63 7.30 20.58
N ARG A 15 19.14 8.25 21.37
CA ARG A 15 18.51 8.63 22.64
C ARG A 15 17.13 9.24 22.36
N GLY A 16 16.07 8.67 22.95
CA GLY A 16 14.69 9.15 22.75
C GLY A 16 14.11 8.85 21.36
N ALA A 17 14.48 7.73 20.74
CA ALA A 17 14.12 7.38 19.36
C ALA A 17 12.63 7.10 19.10
N PHE A 18 11.73 7.26 20.07
CA PHE A 18 10.29 7.13 19.81
C PHE A 18 9.85 8.23 18.85
N GLY A 19 9.34 7.82 17.69
CA GLY A 19 9.02 8.72 16.60
C GLY A 19 7.79 9.58 16.84
N LYS A 20 7.58 10.55 15.96
CA LYS A 20 6.31 11.28 15.84
C LYS A 20 5.42 10.59 14.78
N PRO A 21 4.10 10.76 14.83
CA PRO A 21 3.22 10.27 13.77
C PRO A 21 3.58 10.89 12.43
N GLN A 22 3.77 10.06 11.39
CA GLN A 22 4.13 10.51 10.04
C GLN A 22 3.00 10.27 9.02
N GLY A 23 2.21 9.21 9.21
CA GLY A 23 1.13 8.84 8.30
C GLY A 23 0.39 7.60 8.79
N VAL A 24 -0.59 7.16 8.00
CA VAL A 24 -1.38 5.96 8.26
C VAL A 24 -1.05 4.86 7.25
N CYS A 25 -1.24 3.61 7.65
CA CYS A 25 -1.11 2.46 6.77
C CYS A 25 -2.24 1.45 6.99
N ALA A 26 -2.58 0.70 5.95
CA ALA A 26 -3.51 -0.43 6.05
C ALA A 26 -2.71 -1.72 6.27
N ARG A 27 -3.01 -2.43 7.37
CA ARG A 27 -2.45 -3.77 7.63
C ARG A 27 -3.29 -4.81 6.91
N VAL A 28 -2.67 -5.60 6.04
CA VAL A 28 -3.37 -6.56 5.18
C VAL A 28 -2.78 -7.96 5.36
N ALA A 29 -3.65 -8.98 5.43
CA ALA A 29 -3.27 -10.37 5.56
C ALA A 29 -3.21 -11.08 4.20
N ILE A 30 -2.56 -12.25 4.16
CA ILE A 30 -2.54 -13.10 2.96
C ILE A 30 -3.96 -13.54 2.63
N GLY A 31 -4.38 -13.34 1.37
CA GLY A 31 -5.72 -13.68 0.90
C GLY A 31 -6.79 -12.62 1.21
N GLN A 32 -6.45 -11.54 1.91
CA GLN A 32 -7.38 -10.44 2.14
C GLN A 32 -7.65 -9.67 0.85
N VAL A 33 -8.92 -9.35 0.62
CA VAL A 33 -9.35 -8.54 -0.54
C VAL A 33 -9.00 -7.08 -0.29
N LEU A 34 -8.27 -6.47 -1.23
CA LEU A 34 -7.90 -5.05 -1.18
C LEU A 34 -8.96 -4.17 -1.85
N LEU A 35 -9.35 -4.54 -3.07
CA LEU A 35 -10.31 -3.81 -3.89
C LEU A 35 -11.33 -4.81 -4.45
N SER A 36 -12.59 -4.40 -4.46
CA SER A 36 -13.69 -5.15 -5.07
C SER A 36 -14.46 -4.24 -6.01
N VAL A 37 -14.71 -4.70 -7.24
CA VAL A 37 -15.47 -3.97 -8.24
C VAL A 37 -16.58 -4.87 -8.76
N ARG A 38 -17.81 -4.34 -8.81
CA ARG A 38 -18.95 -4.98 -9.47
C ARG A 38 -19.24 -4.24 -10.77
N CYS A 39 -19.39 -4.98 -11.86
CA CYS A 39 -19.74 -4.43 -13.16
C CYS A 39 -20.61 -5.44 -13.93
N LYS A 40 -21.28 -4.96 -14.99
CA LYS A 40 -21.98 -5.85 -15.94
C LYS A 40 -20.94 -6.70 -16.70
N ASP A 41 -21.34 -7.88 -17.17
CA ASP A 41 -20.42 -8.83 -17.82
C ASP A 41 -19.67 -8.23 -19.03
N ASN A 42 -20.33 -7.34 -19.77
CA ASN A 42 -19.73 -6.61 -20.90
C ASN A 42 -18.49 -5.78 -20.50
N ASN A 43 -18.42 -5.31 -19.25
CA ASN A 43 -17.32 -4.46 -18.76
C ASN A 43 -16.25 -5.25 -17.99
N SER A 44 -16.38 -6.58 -17.91
CA SER A 44 -15.49 -7.43 -17.12
C SER A 44 -14.02 -7.33 -17.53
N GLN A 45 -13.72 -7.19 -18.82
CA GLN A 45 -12.36 -7.03 -19.33
C GLN A 45 -11.76 -5.68 -18.92
N HIS A 46 -12.54 -4.60 -19.01
CA HIS A 46 -12.13 -3.27 -18.58
C HIS A 46 -11.84 -3.23 -17.07
N ALA A 47 -12.67 -3.89 -16.26
CA ALA A 47 -12.46 -3.98 -14.82
C ALA A 47 -11.17 -4.75 -14.47
N GLN A 48 -10.90 -5.87 -15.16
CA GLN A 48 -9.67 -6.64 -14.96
C GLN A 48 -8.42 -5.83 -15.34
N GLU A 49 -8.44 -5.10 -16.45
CA GLU A 49 -7.34 -4.25 -16.88
C GLU A 49 -7.11 -3.07 -15.91
N ALA A 50 -8.18 -2.47 -15.38
CA ALA A 50 -8.09 -1.43 -14.36
C ALA A 50 -7.43 -1.96 -13.08
N LEU A 51 -7.83 -3.13 -12.59
CA LEU A 51 -7.20 -3.78 -11.44
C LEU A 51 -5.75 -4.19 -11.72
N ARG A 52 -5.42 -4.59 -12.96
CA ARG A 52 -4.05 -4.87 -13.38
C ARG A 52 -3.18 -3.63 -13.31
N ARG A 53 -3.70 -2.45 -13.68
CA ARG A 53 -2.97 -1.18 -13.55
C ARG A 53 -2.86 -0.74 -12.09
N ALA A 54 -3.91 -0.89 -11.31
CA ALA A 54 -3.93 -0.55 -9.89
C ALA A 54 -2.90 -1.34 -9.10
N LYS A 55 -2.69 -2.63 -9.40
CA LYS A 55 -1.72 -3.47 -8.69
C LYS A 55 -0.28 -2.94 -8.76
N PHE A 56 0.10 -2.20 -9.82
CA PHE A 56 1.43 -1.60 -9.92
C PHE A 56 1.68 -0.47 -8.91
N LYS A 57 0.63 0.03 -8.27
CA LYS A 57 0.73 1.06 -7.22
C LYS A 57 0.88 0.47 -5.83
N PHE A 58 0.71 -0.85 -5.68
CA PHE A 58 0.88 -1.55 -4.41
C PHE A 58 2.18 -2.37 -4.43
N PRO A 59 2.93 -2.40 -3.33
CA PRO A 59 4.10 -3.27 -3.21
C PRO A 59 3.68 -4.75 -3.10
N GLY A 60 4.57 -5.66 -3.52
CA GLY A 60 4.36 -7.11 -3.39
C GLY A 60 3.58 -7.74 -4.56
N ARG A 61 2.95 -8.90 -4.29
CA ARG A 61 2.21 -9.68 -5.30
C ARG A 61 0.71 -9.67 -5.02
N GLN A 62 -0.06 -9.06 -5.92
CA GLN A 62 -1.51 -9.11 -5.90
C GLN A 62 -2.04 -10.05 -6.98
N LYS A 63 -3.14 -10.73 -6.67
CA LYS A 63 -3.88 -11.59 -7.61
C LYS A 63 -5.20 -10.91 -7.95
N ILE A 64 -5.59 -10.97 -9.22
CA ILE A 64 -6.91 -10.54 -9.69
C ILE A 64 -7.74 -11.81 -9.84
N ILE A 65 -8.91 -11.83 -9.20
CA ILE A 65 -9.77 -13.01 -9.12
C ILE A 65 -11.19 -12.56 -9.45
N ILE A 66 -11.86 -13.33 -10.34
CA ILE A 66 -13.28 -13.16 -10.62
C ILE A 66 -14.05 -13.93 -9.54
N SER A 67 -14.86 -13.23 -8.77
CA SER A 67 -15.72 -13.84 -7.75
C SER A 67 -16.84 -14.63 -8.40
N ARG A 68 -17.23 -15.76 -7.79
CA ARG A 68 -18.42 -16.55 -8.18
C ARG A 68 -19.70 -16.10 -7.46
N LYS A 69 -19.60 -15.08 -6.60
CA LYS A 69 -20.72 -14.54 -5.83
C LYS A 69 -21.44 -13.46 -6.66
N TRP A 70 -22.77 -13.49 -6.66
CA TRP A 70 -23.63 -12.43 -7.20
C TRP A 70 -23.92 -11.37 -6.14
#